data_AF-A0A7J9Q454-F1
#
_entry.id   AF-A0A7J9Q454-F1
#
_cell.length_a   1.000
_cell.length_b   1.000
_cell.length_c   1.000
_cell.angle_alpha   90.00
_cell.angle_beta   90.00
_cell.angle_gamma   90.00
#
_symmetry.space_group_name_H-M   'P 1'
#
loop_
_entity.id
_entity.type
_entity.pdbx_description
1 polymer ?
#
loop_
_entity_poly.entity_id
_entity_poly.type
_entity_poly.pdbx_seq_one_letter_code
_entity_poly.pdbx_strand_id
1 'polypeptide(L)'
;MEKNGIETELYTTKKPDIVFEINGKRYAIEIETGSVLSKVSRMKEKVKLLNENYDEWFFVVTDPNKVRKYLKFGNAVSARYVKSRLNKCIKLAKKP
;
A
#
# COMPACT_ATOMS: atom_id res chain seq x y z
N MET A 1 -4.95 -12.41 -3.81
CA MET A 1 -5.91 -11.52 -4.51
C MET A 1 -6.45 -12.20 -5.75
N GLU A 2 -5.58 -12.83 -6.53
CA GLU A 2 -5.90 -13.67 -7.70
C GLU A 2 -7.01 -14.71 -7.47
N LYS A 3 -7.03 -15.40 -6.31
CA LYS A 3 -8.13 -16.33 -5.94
C LYS A 3 -9.53 -15.69 -5.87
N ASN A 4 -9.62 -14.36 -5.87
CA ASN A 4 -10.88 -13.60 -5.94
C ASN A 4 -11.12 -12.98 -7.33
N GLY A 5 -10.35 -13.34 -8.35
CA GLY A 5 -10.46 -12.78 -9.71
C GLY A 5 -9.87 -11.37 -9.86
N ILE A 6 -9.00 -10.94 -8.94
CA ILE A 6 -8.35 -9.63 -8.99
C ILE A 6 -6.96 -9.81 -9.60
N GLU A 7 -6.71 -9.12 -10.71
CA GLU A 7 -5.41 -9.08 -11.38
C GLU A 7 -4.39 -8.33 -10.50
N THR A 8 -3.21 -8.92 -10.33
CA THR A 8 -2.14 -8.38 -9.47
C THR A 8 -0.79 -8.49 -10.10
N GLU A 9 0.02 -7.44 -9.95
CA GLU A 9 1.40 -7.40 -10.43
C GLU A 9 2.38 -7.10 -9.28
N LEU A 10 3.51 -7.80 -9.28
CA LEU A 10 4.61 -7.61 -8.34
C LEU A 10 5.73 -6.85 -9.02
N TYR A 11 6.24 -5.80 -8.37
CA TYR A 11 7.35 -5.00 -8.90
C TYR A 11 8.50 -4.92 -7.90
N THR A 12 9.72 -4.98 -8.42
CA THR A 12 10.94 -4.98 -7.60
C THR A 12 11.69 -3.65 -7.61
N THR A 13 11.44 -2.75 -8.58
CA THR A 13 12.07 -1.41 -8.60
C THR A 13 11.18 -0.32 -9.20
N LYS A 14 11.25 0.89 -8.61
CA LYS A 14 10.51 2.14 -8.89
C LYS A 14 8.98 2.12 -8.73
N LYS A 15 8.35 0.96 -8.89
CA LYS A 15 6.91 0.76 -8.66
C LYS A 15 6.64 0.16 -7.28
N PRO A 16 5.41 0.28 -6.75
CA PRO A 16 5.04 -0.28 -5.47
C PRO A 16 5.12 -1.80 -5.46
N ASP A 17 5.39 -2.39 -4.29
CA ASP A 17 5.59 -3.84 -4.15
C ASP A 17 4.40 -4.66 -4.67
N ILE A 18 3.18 -4.17 -4.45
CA ILE A 18 1.95 -4.80 -4.96
C ILE A 18 1.06 -3.73 -5.57
N VAL A 19 0.60 -3.97 -6.79
CA VAL A 19 -0.41 -3.16 -7.47
C VAL A 19 -1.57 -4.05 -7.88
N PHE A 20 -2.79 -3.55 -7.74
CA PHE A 20 -3.99 -4.27 -8.13
C PHE A 20 -5.13 -3.30 -8.49
N GLU A 21 -6.08 -3.74 -9.29
CA GLU A 21 -7.23 -2.93 -9.69
C GLU A 21 -8.54 -3.52 -9.16
N ILE A 22 -9.41 -2.66 -8.65
CA ILE A 22 -10.74 -3.03 -8.18
C ILE A 22 -11.75 -1.98 -8.66
N ASN A 23 -12.76 -2.40 -9.43
CA ASN A 23 -13.82 -1.55 -9.94
C ASN A 23 -13.29 -0.29 -10.67
N GLY A 24 -12.25 -0.45 -11.50
CA GLY A 24 -11.62 0.66 -12.23
C GLY A 24 -10.73 1.58 -11.39
N LYS A 25 -10.54 1.30 -10.09
CA LYS A 25 -9.61 2.03 -9.22
C LYS A 25 -8.31 1.27 -9.04
N ARG A 26 -7.18 1.94 -9.25
CA ARG A 26 -5.84 1.37 -9.09
C ARG A 26 -5.37 1.56 -7.65
N TYR A 27 -5.04 0.44 -7.02
CA TYR A 27 -4.52 0.37 -5.66
C TYR A 27 -3.04 0.04 -5.65
N ALA A 28 -2.31 0.66 -4.72
CA ALA A 28 -0.91 0.33 -4.44
C ALA A 28 -0.67 -0.03 -2.97
N ILE A 29 0.22 -0.98 -2.75
CA ILE A 29 0.73 -1.36 -1.43
C ILE A 29 2.23 -1.30 -1.46
N GLU A 30 2.77 -0.54 -0.52
CA GLU A 30 4.21 -0.42 -0.31
C GLU A 30 4.60 -1.10 1.01
N ILE A 31 5.50 -2.07 0.97
CA ILE A 31 6.00 -2.82 2.12
C ILE A 31 7.26 -2.15 2.65
N GLU A 32 7.20 -1.76 3.92
CA GLU A 32 8.22 -0.95 4.56
C GLU A 32 8.80 -1.68 5.78
N THR A 33 10.08 -2.03 5.69
CA THR A 33 10.84 -2.70 6.76
C THR A 33 11.47 -1.73 7.76
N GLY A 34 11.32 -0.42 7.51
CA GLY A 34 11.70 0.63 8.45
C GLY A 34 13.11 1.18 8.29
N SER A 35 13.81 0.88 7.18
CA SER A 35 15.08 1.49 6.79
C SER A 35 14.89 2.85 6.10
N VAL A 36 13.77 3.01 5.36
CA VAL A 36 13.51 4.20 4.52
C VAL A 36 13.24 5.45 5.35
N LEU A 37 12.74 5.33 6.59
CA LEU A 37 12.53 6.48 7.49
C LEU A 37 13.82 7.27 7.79
N SER A 38 15.00 6.67 7.61
CA SER A 38 16.29 7.37 7.77
C SER A 38 16.52 8.46 6.72
N LYS A 39 15.77 8.44 5.60
CA LYS A 39 15.90 9.37 4.48
C LYS A 39 14.54 9.97 4.11
N VAL A 40 14.15 11.03 4.81
CA VAL A 40 12.86 11.72 4.64
C VAL A 40 12.62 12.19 3.20
N SER A 41 13.66 12.65 2.49
CA SER A 41 13.54 13.06 1.08
C SER A 41 13.03 11.92 0.19
N ARG A 42 13.62 10.72 0.33
CA ARG A 42 13.21 9.52 -0.41
C ARG A 42 11.78 9.09 -0.07
N MET A 43 11.35 9.29 1.17
CA MET A 43 9.96 9.04 1.57
C MET A 43 9.00 10.00 0.85
N LYS A 44 9.33 11.29 0.80
CA LYS A 44 8.51 12.31 0.12
C LYS A 44 8.37 12.04 -1.38
N GLU A 45 9.47 11.67 -2.04
CA GLU A 45 9.45 11.28 -3.46
C GLU A 45 8.54 10.08 -3.70
N LYS A 46 8.63 9.06 -2.84
CA LYS A 46 7.77 7.88 -2.91
C LYS A 46 6.29 8.24 -2.74
N VAL A 47 5.95 9.04 -1.72
CA VAL A 47 4.59 9.52 -1.49
C VAL A 47 4.06 10.31 -2.69
N LYS A 48 4.90 11.17 -3.28
CA LYS A 48 4.55 11.92 -4.48
C LYS A 48 4.19 10.99 -5.64
N LEU A 49 5.05 10.00 -5.93
CA LEU A 49 4.78 9.01 -6.97
C LEU A 49 3.51 8.20 -6.70
N LEU A 50 3.25 7.84 -5.45
CA LEU A 50 2.05 7.10 -5.08
C LEU A 50 0.78 7.94 -5.31
N ASN A 51 0.80 9.21 -4.91
CA ASN A 51 -0.32 10.14 -5.11
C ASN A 51 -0.58 10.45 -6.59
N GLU A 52 0.45 10.43 -7.44
CA GLU A 52 0.32 10.75 -8.87
C GLU A 52 -0.18 9.56 -9.72
N ASN A 53 0.09 8.32 -9.30
CA ASN A 53 -0.12 7.13 -10.14
C ASN A 53 -1.25 6.19 -9.67
N TYR A 54 -1.77 6.38 -8.46
CA TYR A 54 -2.75 5.47 -7.86
C TYR A 54 -3.89 6.23 -7.19
N ASP A 55 -5.11 5.71 -7.31
CA ASP A 55 -6.30 6.28 -6.68
C ASP A 55 -6.26 6.11 -5.16
N GLU A 56 -5.77 4.96 -4.70
CA GLU A 56 -5.72 4.58 -3.30
C GLU A 56 -4.43 3.81 -3.00
N TRP A 57 -3.79 4.11 -1.88
CA TRP A 57 -2.57 3.41 -1.51
C TRP A 57 -2.35 3.40 0.00
N PHE A 58 -1.55 2.44 0.48
CA PHE A 58 -1.14 2.42 1.88
C PHE A 58 0.18 1.68 2.11
N PHE A 59 0.89 2.09 3.16
CA PHE A 59 2.08 1.39 3.64
C PHE A 59 1.71 0.17 4.47
N VAL A 60 2.44 -0.92 4.25
CA VAL A 60 2.49 -2.09 5.13
C VAL A 60 3.81 -2.04 5.86
N VAL A 61 3.77 -1.69 7.14
CA VAL A 61 4.95 -1.58 7.97
C VAL A 61 5.15 -2.89 8.72
N THR A 62 6.30 -3.53 8.52
CA THR A 62 6.60 -4.81 9.20
C THR A 62 6.88 -4.60 10.69
N ASP A 63 7.58 -3.52 11.05
CA ASP A 63 7.81 -3.11 12.43
C ASP A 63 6.63 -2.26 12.97
N PRO A 64 5.80 -2.79 13.90
CA PRO A 64 4.64 -2.09 14.44
C PRO A 64 5.00 -0.78 15.16
N ASN A 65 6.21 -0.68 15.74
CA ASN A 65 6.64 0.51 16.47
C ASN A 65 6.85 1.71 15.53
N LYS A 66 7.04 1.44 14.23
CA LYS A 66 7.26 2.46 13.21
C LYS A 66 5.97 2.92 12.54
N VAL A 67 4.85 2.21 12.69
CA VAL A 67 3.56 2.55 12.05
C VAL A 67 3.17 4.01 12.30
N ARG A 68 3.28 4.50 13.54
CA ARG A 68 2.98 5.90 13.88
C ARG A 68 3.83 6.92 13.13
N LYS A 69 5.06 6.57 12.75
CA LYS A 69 5.93 7.44 11.96
C LYS A 69 5.48 7.46 10.50
N TYR A 70 5.13 6.31 9.93
CA TYR A 70 4.64 6.21 8.56
C TYR A 70 3.27 6.89 8.38
N LEU A 71 2.40 6.88 9.41
CA LEU A 71 1.12 7.59 9.40
C LEU A 71 1.24 9.10 9.15
N LYS A 72 2.41 9.70 9.39
CA LYS A 72 2.66 11.12 9.08
C LYS A 72 2.82 11.40 7.58
N PHE A 73 3.10 10.37 6.79
CA PHE A 73 3.37 10.46 5.36
C PHE A 73 2.20 9.97 4.50
N GLY A 74 1.31 9.17 5.08
CA GLY A 74 0.14 8.61 4.40
C GLY A 74 -0.48 7.49 5.20
N ASN A 75 -1.44 6.80 4.61
CA ASN A 75 -2.10 5.67 5.26
C ASN A 75 -1.10 4.52 5.50
N ALA A 76 -1.09 3.96 6.71
CA ALA A 76 -0.14 2.91 7.09
C ALA A 76 -0.79 1.89 8.03
N VAL A 77 -0.50 0.62 7.81
CA VAL A 77 -0.96 -0.49 8.66
C VAL A 77 0.21 -1.40 9.02
N SER A 78 0.14 -2.04 10.19
CA SER A 78 1.06 -3.14 10.49
C SER A 78 0.74 -4.35 9.61
N ALA A 79 1.76 -5.12 9.25
CA ALA A 79 1.64 -6.41 8.54
C ALA A 79 0.52 -7.32 9.09
N ARG A 80 0.31 -7.31 10.42
CA ARG A 80 -0.74 -8.10 11.10
C ARG A 80 -2.16 -7.76 10.64
N TYR A 81 -2.39 -6.53 10.20
CA TYR A 81 -3.72 -6.03 9.83
C TYR A 81 -3.95 -5.98 8.31
N VAL A 82 -2.97 -6.38 7.50
CA VAL A 82 -3.04 -6.33 6.04
C VAL A 82 -4.22 -7.15 5.53
N LYS A 83 -4.36 -8.39 5.99
CA LYS A 83 -5.47 -9.27 5.59
C LYS A 83 -6.83 -8.62 5.85
N SER A 84 -7.01 -8.00 7.03
CA SER A 84 -8.25 -7.31 7.37
C SER A 84 -8.51 -6.10 6.47
N ARG A 85 -7.46 -5.31 6.19
CA ARG A 85 -7.53 -4.14 5.31
C ARG A 85 -7.90 -4.55 3.88
N LEU A 86 -7.25 -5.56 3.33
CA LEU A 86 -7.54 -6.11 2.00
C LEU A 86 -8.96 -6.65 1.90
N ASN A 87 -9.40 -7.42 2.90
CA ASN A 87 -10.77 -7.91 2.95
C ASN A 87 -11.80 -6.77 2.95
N LYS A 88 -11.50 -5.63 3.59
CA LYS A 88 -12.36 -4.45 3.56
C LYS A 88 -12.41 -3.83 2.17
N CYS A 89 -11.27 -3.68 1.49
CA CYS A 89 -11.21 -3.21 0.10
C CYS A 89 -12.03 -4.10 -0.84
N ILE A 90 -11.85 -5.42 -0.74
CA ILE A 90 -12.58 -6.41 -1.55
C ILE A 90 -14.09 -6.41 -1.24
N LYS A 91 -14.48 -6.26 0.03
CA LYS A 91 -15.91 -6.18 0.40
C LYS A 91 -16.59 -4.92 -0.15
N LEU A 92 -15.89 -3.78 -0.15
CA LEU A 92 -16.40 -2.55 -0.75
C LEU A 92 -16.54 -2.68 -2.27
N ALA A 93 -15.65 -3.43 -2.92
CA ALA A 93 -15.73 -3.75 -4.33
C ALA A 93 -17.00 -4.51 -4.73
N LYS A 94 -17.41 -5.45 -3.87
CA LYS A 94 -18.50 -6.39 -4.14
C LYS A 94 -19.89 -5.83 -3.81
N LYS A 95 -19.98 -4.61 -3.26
CA LYS A 95 -21.27 -3.96 -3.06
C LYS A 95 -21.74 -3.38 -4.41
N PRO A 96 -22.94 -3.77 -4.90
CA PRO A 96 -23.51 -3.28 -6.15
C PRO A 96 -23.81 -1.78 -6.09
#